data_AF-A0A453QKQ1-F1
#
_entry.id   AF-A0A453QKQ1-F1
#
_cell.length_a   1.000
_cell.length_b   1.000
_cell.length_c   1.000
_cell.angle_alpha   90.00
_cell.angle_beta   90.00
_cell.angle_gamma   90.00
#
_symmetry.space_group_name_H-M   'P 1'
#
loop_
_entity.id
_entity.type
_entity.pdbx_description
1 polymer ?
#
loop_
_entity_poly.entity_id
_entity_poly.type
_entity_poly.pdbx_seq_one_letter_code
_entity_poly.pdbx_strand_id
1 'polypeptide(L)'
;MGTICPGRVTPYLVYLDHAHADIVLALRGFNLGRESDYALLLDNRLGKRCFDGGYVHNGLLRAAGWVLDRECDLLRDLLDRYPAYTLTFTGHSLGAGVAAMLTMVVVLNLDKLGKVERGRTRCYAMAPARCMSLNLAVRYADVINSVVLQNLV
;
A
#
# COMPACT_ATOMS: atom_id res chain seq x y z
N MET A 1 4.52 9.76 -15.75
CA MET A 1 4.56 8.64 -16.72
C MET A 1 3.98 7.43 -16.01
N GLY A 2 2.86 6.87 -16.48
CA GLY A 2 2.24 5.69 -15.85
C GLY A 2 2.89 4.42 -16.39
N THR A 3 3.68 3.74 -15.56
CA THR A 3 4.34 2.47 -15.91
C THR A 3 3.36 1.31 -15.68
N ILE A 4 2.76 0.82 -16.77
CA ILE A 4 1.89 -0.37 -16.75
C ILE A 4 2.76 -1.61 -16.98
N CYS A 5 3.13 -2.33 -15.93
CA CYS A 5 3.82 -3.62 -16.04
C CYS A 5 2.81 -4.80 -16.04
N PRO A 6 2.99 -5.87 -16.85
CA PRO A 6 2.05 -6.98 -16.88
C PRO A 6 2.16 -7.85 -15.62
N GLY A 7 1.03 -8.16 -15.00
CA GLY A 7 0.88 -9.42 -14.25
C GLY A 7 1.08 -9.40 -12.73
N ARG A 8 1.75 -8.39 -12.15
CA ARG A 8 2.26 -8.50 -10.76
C ARG A 8 1.63 -7.57 -9.73
N VAL A 9 1.10 -6.43 -10.17
CA VAL A 9 0.39 -5.48 -9.30
C VAL A 9 -0.66 -4.73 -10.11
N THR A 10 -1.70 -4.26 -9.43
CA THR A 10 -2.68 -3.36 -10.06
C THR A 10 -2.00 -2.06 -10.50
N PRO A 11 -2.52 -1.36 -11.54
CA PRO A 11 -1.98 -0.07 -11.95
C PRO A 11 -1.87 0.91 -10.78
N TYR A 12 -0.78 1.67 -10.72
CA TYR A 12 -0.59 2.71 -9.71
C TYR A 12 0.05 3.96 -10.33
N LEU A 13 0.02 5.04 -9.56
CA LEU A 13 0.62 6.34 -9.87
C LEU A 13 1.40 6.83 -8.66
N VAL A 14 2.60 7.36 -8.88
CA VAL A 14 3.29 8.22 -7.91
C VAL A 14 3.03 9.67 -8.33
N TYR A 15 2.46 10.45 -7.42
CA TYR A 15 2.11 11.85 -7.60
C TYR A 15 2.78 12.70 -6.53
N LEU A 16 3.32 13.84 -6.93
CA LEU A 16 3.98 14.79 -6.04
C LEU A 16 3.05 16.00 -5.86
N ASP A 17 2.46 16.13 -4.67
CA ASP A 17 1.56 17.21 -4.32
C ASP A 17 2.33 18.30 -3.56
N HIS A 18 2.73 19.34 -4.29
CA HIS A 18 3.44 20.47 -3.70
C HIS A 18 2.56 21.35 -2.81
N ALA A 19 1.25 21.40 -3.05
CA ALA A 19 0.34 22.26 -2.29
C ALA A 19 0.13 21.72 -0.86
N HIS A 20 0.14 20.40 -0.72
CA HIS A 20 -0.02 19.72 0.57
C HIS A 20 1.30 19.18 1.15
N ALA A 21 2.42 19.40 0.45
CA ALA A 21 3.71 18.82 0.78
C ALA A 21 3.62 17.29 0.97
N ASP A 22 3.09 16.59 -0.03
CA ASP A 22 2.81 15.16 0.06
C ASP A 22 3.33 14.38 -1.17
N ILE A 23 3.90 13.21 -0.92
CA ILE A 23 4.25 12.23 -1.95
C ILE A 23 3.18 11.14 -1.89
N VAL A 24 2.35 11.03 -2.93
CA VAL A 24 1.20 10.15 -2.95
C VAL A 24 1.45 8.97 -3.89
N LEU A 25 1.40 7.75 -3.39
CA LEU A 25 1.37 6.53 -4.19
C LEU A 25 -0.04 5.95 -4.18
N ALA A 26 -0.75 6.14 -5.30
CA ALA A 26 -2.15 5.74 -5.48
C ALA A 26 -2.26 4.44 -6.28
N LEU A 27 -2.86 3.41 -5.68
CA LEU A 27 -3.09 2.10 -6.29
C LEU A 27 -4.53 1.92 -6.72
N ARG A 28 -4.73 1.59 -7.99
CA ARG A 28 -6.05 1.28 -8.54
C ARG A 28 -6.56 -0.05 -8.01
N GLY A 29 -7.88 -0.15 -7.88
CA GLY A 29 -8.59 -1.40 -7.63
C GLY A 29 -8.63 -2.36 -8.81
N PHE A 30 -9.36 -3.45 -8.60
CA PHE A 30 -9.51 -4.59 -9.51
C PHE A 30 -10.01 -4.20 -10.91
N ASN A 31 -9.46 -4.83 -11.94
CA ASN A 31 -10.01 -4.80 -13.30
C ASN A 31 -10.42 -6.21 -13.74
N LEU A 32 -11.74 -6.42 -13.97
CA LEU A 32 -12.32 -7.70 -14.39
C LEU A 32 -11.75 -8.25 -15.70
N GLY A 33 -11.20 -7.40 -16.57
CA GLY A 33 -10.53 -7.83 -17.80
C GLY A 33 -9.07 -8.27 -17.62
N ARG A 34 -8.53 -8.29 -16.39
CA ARG A 34 -7.13 -8.63 -16.11
C ARG A 34 -6.99 -9.85 -15.22
N GLU A 35 -6.55 -10.96 -15.82
CA GLU A 35 -6.24 -12.21 -15.10
C GLU A 35 -5.24 -12.04 -13.94
N SER A 36 -4.33 -11.07 -14.05
CA SER A 36 -3.36 -10.75 -13.01
C SER A 36 -3.99 -10.33 -11.68
N ASP A 37 -5.12 -9.62 -11.75
CA ASP A 37 -5.79 -9.12 -10.57
C ASP A 37 -6.50 -10.27 -9.85
N TYR A 38 -7.03 -11.24 -10.61
CA TYR A 38 -7.54 -12.52 -10.07
C TYR A 38 -6.43 -13.32 -9.40
N ALA A 39 -5.26 -13.44 -10.02
CA ALA A 39 -4.14 -14.16 -9.44
C ALA A 39 -3.71 -13.54 -8.09
N LEU A 40 -3.70 -12.22 -7.98
CA LEU A 40 -3.39 -11.53 -6.73
C LEU A 40 -4.43 -11.78 -5.63
N LEU A 41 -5.71 -11.70 -5.96
CA LEU A 41 -6.80 -11.91 -5.01
C LEU A 41 -6.88 -13.38 -4.55
N LEU A 42 -6.64 -14.33 -5.46
CA LEU A 42 -6.76 -15.76 -5.17
C LEU A 42 -5.47 -16.37 -4.61
N ASP A 43 -4.33 -15.67 -4.65
CA ASP A 43 -3.08 -16.09 -4.03
C ASP A 43 -3.13 -15.92 -2.50
N ASN A 44 -4.03 -16.63 -1.82
CA ASN A 44 -4.09 -16.65 -0.36
C ASN A 44 -4.67 -17.96 0.20
N ARG A 45 -4.21 -18.36 1.39
CA ARG A 45 -4.80 -19.42 2.21
C ARG A 45 -4.72 -19.01 3.68
N LEU A 46 -5.63 -19.52 4.51
CA LEU A 46 -5.62 -19.22 5.94
C LEU A 46 -4.29 -19.68 6.56
N GLY A 47 -3.67 -18.80 7.37
CA GLY A 47 -2.36 -19.07 7.98
C GLY A 47 -1.17 -19.10 7.01
N LYS A 48 -1.37 -18.87 5.70
CA LYS A 48 -0.31 -19.02 4.67
C LYS A 48 0.88 -18.09 4.88
N ARG A 49 0.64 -16.87 5.36
CA ARG A 49 1.68 -15.84 5.45
C ARG A 49 1.64 -15.15 6.80
N CYS A 50 2.63 -15.47 7.64
CA CYS A 50 2.95 -14.72 8.85
C CYS A 50 3.77 -13.47 8.49
N PHE A 51 3.43 -12.34 9.10
CA PHE A 51 4.13 -11.08 8.95
C PHE A 51 3.95 -10.25 10.22
N ASP A 52 5.07 -9.77 10.78
CA ASP A 52 5.08 -8.91 11.98
C ASP A 52 4.27 -9.47 13.18
N GLY A 53 4.31 -10.80 13.39
CA GLY A 53 3.58 -11.46 14.48
C GLY A 53 2.06 -11.56 14.26
N GLY A 54 1.57 -11.35 13.04
CA GLY A 54 0.20 -11.64 12.63
C GLY A 54 0.12 -12.30 11.25
N TYR A 55 -1.07 -12.35 10.67
CA TYR A 55 -1.31 -12.96 9.36
C TYR A 55 -1.77 -11.92 8.34
N VAL A 56 -1.27 -12.04 7.12
CA VAL A 56 -1.60 -11.14 6.01
C VAL A 56 -1.99 -11.91 4.76
N HIS A 57 -2.66 -11.25 3.85
CA HIS A 57 -2.99 -11.81 2.55
C HIS A 57 -1.73 -11.93 1.68
N ASN A 58 -1.38 -13.16 1.30
CA ASN A 58 -0.11 -13.44 0.62
C ASN A 58 0.05 -12.68 -0.71
N GLY A 59 -0.95 -12.72 -1.60
CA GLY A 59 -0.90 -12.02 -2.88
C GLY A 59 -0.74 -10.50 -2.74
N LEU A 60 -1.50 -9.87 -1.83
CA LEU A 60 -1.41 -8.44 -1.57
C LEU A 60 -0.04 -8.03 -1.00
N LEU A 61 0.51 -8.82 -0.07
CA LEU A 61 1.85 -8.56 0.46
C LEU A 61 2.93 -8.68 -0.63
N ARG A 62 2.82 -9.68 -1.51
CA ARG A 62 3.75 -9.84 -2.64
C ARG A 62 3.66 -8.67 -3.62
N ALA A 63 2.46 -8.20 -3.93
CA ALA A 63 2.26 -7.02 -4.75
C ALA A 63 2.88 -5.77 -4.12
N ALA A 64 2.67 -5.57 -2.81
CA ALA A 64 3.27 -4.48 -2.06
C ALA A 64 4.81 -4.52 -2.08
N GLY A 65 5.41 -5.69 -1.82
CA GLY A 65 6.85 -5.87 -1.90
C GLY A 65 7.40 -5.54 -3.29
N TRP A 66 6.70 -5.97 -4.35
CA TRP A 66 7.10 -5.66 -5.73
C TRP A 66 7.04 -4.15 -6.04
N VAL A 67 6.01 -3.45 -5.58
CA VAL A 67 5.91 -1.98 -5.74
C VAL A 67 7.03 -1.29 -5.01
N LEU A 68 7.32 -1.69 -3.77
CA LEU A 68 8.42 -1.11 -3.01
C LEU A 68 9.75 -1.33 -3.72
N ASP A 69 10.06 -2.55 -4.15
CA ASP A 69 11.31 -2.86 -4.86
C ASP A 69 11.47 -2.03 -6.15
N ARG A 70 10.36 -1.74 -6.84
CA ARG A 70 10.35 -0.96 -8.08
C ARG A 70 10.51 0.54 -7.86
N GLU A 71 9.83 1.07 -6.85
CA GLU A 71 9.76 2.52 -6.61
C GLU A 71 10.71 2.97 -5.49
N CYS A 72 11.48 2.06 -4.87
CA CYS A 72 12.36 2.35 -3.74
C CYS A 72 13.29 3.54 -4.01
N ASP A 73 14.03 3.48 -5.12
CA ASP A 73 14.98 4.54 -5.49
C ASP A 73 14.27 5.86 -5.76
N LEU A 74 13.13 5.84 -6.46
CA LEU A 74 12.34 7.05 -6.72
C LEU A 74 11.81 7.67 -5.43
N LEU A 75 11.23 6.86 -4.54
CA LEU A 75 10.69 7.33 -3.26
C LEU A 75 11.80 7.88 -2.37
N ARG A 76 12.95 7.22 -2.31
CA ARG A 76 14.13 7.71 -1.58
C ARG A 76 14.58 9.07 -2.13
N ASP A 77 14.74 9.19 -3.44
CA ASP A 77 15.16 10.44 -4.09
C ASP A 77 14.17 11.59 -3.83
N LEU A 78 12.87 11.31 -3.85
CA LEU A 78 11.84 12.30 -3.55
C LEU A 78 11.85 12.71 -2.07
N LEU A 79 12.01 11.76 -1.15
CA LEU A 79 12.09 12.03 0.29
C LEU A 79 13.36 12.81 0.66
N ASP A 80 14.47 12.57 -0.03
CA ASP A 80 15.71 13.32 0.15
C ASP A 80 15.59 14.75 -0.40
N ARG A 81 14.94 14.91 -1.56
CA ARG A 81 14.69 16.24 -2.15
C ARG A 81 13.68 17.06 -1.37
N TYR A 82 12.67 16.40 -0.80
CA TYR A 82 11.57 17.03 -0.09
C TYR A 82 11.47 16.49 1.35
N PRO A 83 12.45 16.80 2.21
CA PRO A 83 12.56 16.20 3.54
C PRO A 83 11.47 16.64 4.51
N ALA A 84 10.58 17.57 4.15
CA ALA A 84 9.41 17.95 4.93
C ALA A 84 8.11 17.27 4.47
N TYR A 85 8.12 16.54 3.34
CA TYR A 85 6.89 16.03 2.74
C TYR A 85 6.39 14.75 3.43
N THR A 86 5.08 14.57 3.52
CA THR A 86 4.52 13.28 3.95
C THR A 86 4.63 12.23 2.84
N LEU A 87 4.51 10.96 3.23
CA LEU A 87 4.42 9.84 2.30
C LEU A 87 3.06 9.17 2.50
N THR A 88 2.18 9.33 1.52
CA THR A 88 0.81 8.83 1.57
C THR A 88 0.61 7.69 0.58
N PHE A 89 0.19 6.54 1.08
CA PHE A 89 -0.31 5.43 0.28
C PHE A 89 -1.83 5.51 0.21
N THR A 90 -2.41 5.29 -0.97
CA THR A 90 -3.87 5.23 -1.08
C THR A 90 -4.29 4.24 -2.15
N GLY A 91 -5.52 3.78 -2.06
CA GLY A 91 -6.11 2.95 -3.09
C GLY A 91 -7.56 2.64 -2.80
N HIS A 92 -8.21 2.00 -3.78
CA HIS A 92 -9.59 1.55 -3.68
C HIS A 92 -9.71 0.03 -3.86
N SER A 93 -10.59 -0.63 -3.10
CA SER A 93 -10.90 -2.06 -3.22
C SER A 93 -9.63 -2.93 -3.12
N LEU A 94 -9.28 -3.69 -4.16
CA LEU A 94 -8.03 -4.48 -4.19
C LEU A 94 -6.79 -3.61 -3.96
N GLY A 95 -6.74 -2.44 -4.61
CA GLY A 95 -5.62 -1.49 -4.50
C GLY A 95 -5.48 -0.92 -3.09
N ALA A 96 -6.58 -0.75 -2.37
CA ALA A 96 -6.56 -0.34 -0.96
C ALA A 96 -5.91 -1.41 -0.07
N GLY A 97 -6.15 -2.69 -0.36
CA GLY A 97 -5.47 -3.79 0.32
C GLY A 97 -3.97 -3.82 0.05
N VAL A 98 -3.55 -3.58 -1.20
CA VAL A 98 -2.12 -3.45 -1.54
C VAL A 98 -1.50 -2.22 -0.87
N ALA A 99 -2.18 -1.07 -0.84
CA ALA A 99 -1.73 0.15 -0.17
C ALA A 99 -1.49 -0.07 1.33
N ALA A 100 -2.41 -0.76 2.01
CA ALA A 100 -2.27 -1.12 3.41
C ALA A 100 -1.05 -2.02 3.65
N MET A 101 -0.88 -3.07 2.83
CA MET A 101 0.31 -3.94 2.91
C MET A 101 1.61 -3.17 2.65
N LEU A 102 1.64 -2.30 1.64
CA LEU A 102 2.79 -1.48 1.28
C LEU A 102 3.19 -0.55 2.43
N THR A 103 2.20 0.05 3.09
CA THR A 103 2.42 0.91 4.25
C THR A 103 3.07 0.12 5.40
N MET A 104 2.60 -1.09 5.68
CA MET A 104 3.21 -1.94 6.71
C MET A 104 4.66 -2.30 6.36
N VAL A 105 4.93 -2.69 5.11
CA VAL A 105 6.30 -3.01 4.66
C VAL A 105 7.22 -1.80 4.78
N VAL A 106 6.76 -0.62 4.35
CA VAL A 106 7.51 0.64 4.43
C VAL A 106 7.81 1.02 5.88
N VAL A 107 6.80 0.96 6.76
CA VAL A 107 6.97 1.33 8.18
C VAL A 107 7.92 0.38 8.92
N LEU A 108 8.02 -0.88 8.50
CA LEU A 108 9.00 -1.84 9.05
C LEU A 108 10.40 -1.72 8.44
N ASN A 109 10.54 -1.00 7.32
CA ASN A 109 11.79 -0.86 6.59
C ASN A 109 12.08 0.63 6.30
N LEU A 110 11.74 1.54 7.22
CA LEU A 110 11.90 2.99 7.03
C LEU A 110 13.35 3.36 6.70
N ASP A 111 14.28 2.65 7.32
CA ASP A 111 15.72 2.69 7.08
C ASP A 111 16.11 2.47 5.61
N LYS A 112 15.32 1.71 4.82
CA LYS A 112 15.56 1.52 3.38
C LYS A 112 15.16 2.72 2.52
N LEU A 113 14.14 3.48 2.95
CA LEU A 113 13.65 4.67 2.26
C LEU A 113 14.29 5.96 2.77
N GLY A 114 15.10 5.89 3.83
CA GLY A 114 15.83 7.03 4.38
C GLY A 114 15.04 7.80 5.45
N LYS A 115 15.03 9.13 5.36
CA LYS A 115 14.62 10.06 6.44
C LYS A 115 13.10 10.17 6.68
N VAL A 116 12.31 9.18 6.26
CA VAL A 116 10.87 9.20 6.52
C VAL A 116 10.57 8.56 7.87
N GLU A 117 9.89 9.32 8.72
CA GLU A 117 9.45 8.85 10.03
C GLU A 117 8.07 8.17 9.91
N ARG A 118 7.79 7.24 10.83
CA ARG A 118 6.48 6.57 10.91
C ARG A 118 5.33 7.58 10.96
N GLY A 119 5.46 8.65 11.74
CA GLY A 119 4.42 9.69 11.88
C GLY A 119 4.14 10.51 10.62
N ARG A 120 5.03 10.46 9.62
CA ARG A 120 4.86 11.09 8.31
C ARG A 120 4.45 10.13 7.20
N THR A 121 4.31 8.85 7.54
CA THR A 121 3.80 7.83 6.64
C THR A 121 2.33 7.59 6.93
N ARG A 122 1.48 7.63 5.91
CA ARG A 122 0.03 7.48 6.08
C ARG A 122 -0.55 6.58 4.99
N CYS A 123 -1.66 5.95 5.29
CA CYS A 123 -2.45 5.20 4.34
C CYS A 123 -3.92 5.53 4.45
N TYR A 124 -4.54 5.80 3.30
CA TYR A 124 -6.00 5.92 3.17
C TYR A 124 -6.51 4.82 2.26
N ALA A 125 -7.00 3.75 2.88
CA ALA A 125 -7.49 2.55 2.22
C ALA A 125 -9.02 2.65 2.03
N MET A 126 -9.47 2.87 0.79
CA MET A 126 -10.88 3.04 0.46
C MET A 126 -11.53 1.69 0.13
N ALA A 127 -12.57 1.32 0.87
CA ALA A 127 -13.26 0.03 0.76
C ALA A 127 -12.32 -1.19 0.65
N PRO A 128 -11.34 -1.35 1.57
CA PRO A 128 -10.31 -2.37 1.43
C PRO A 128 -10.86 -3.78 1.59
N ALA A 129 -10.28 -4.72 0.82
CA ALA A 129 -10.45 -6.13 1.11
C ALA A 129 -9.83 -6.48 2.48
N ARG A 130 -10.40 -7.47 3.17
CA ARG A 130 -9.80 -8.02 4.39
C ARG A 130 -8.43 -8.60 4.06
N CYS A 131 -7.37 -7.95 4.52
CA CYS A 131 -5.99 -8.23 4.11
C CYS A 131 -5.03 -8.54 5.26
N MET A 132 -5.46 -8.41 6.52
CA MET A 132 -4.62 -8.68 7.70
C MET A 132 -5.44 -9.17 8.90
N SER A 133 -4.77 -9.76 9.88
CA SER A 133 -5.34 -10.15 11.17
C SER A 133 -5.60 -8.95 12.07
N LEU A 134 -6.53 -9.09 13.02
CA LEU A 134 -6.96 -8.00 13.91
C LEU A 134 -5.80 -7.38 14.70
N ASN A 135 -4.85 -8.19 15.18
CA ASN A 135 -3.71 -7.67 15.92
C ASN A 135 -2.83 -6.73 15.08
N LEU A 136 -2.70 -6.99 13.77
CA LEU A 136 -2.00 -6.09 12.85
C LEU A 136 -2.84 -4.84 12.57
N ALA A 137 -4.15 -5.00 12.36
CA ALA A 137 -5.05 -3.86 12.16
C ALA A 137 -4.99 -2.87 13.33
N VAL A 138 -4.95 -3.36 14.57
CA VAL A 138 -4.78 -2.52 15.77
C VAL A 138 -3.37 -1.92 15.85
N ARG A 139 -2.32 -2.69 15.57
CA ARG A 139 -0.92 -2.24 15.63
C ARG A 139 -0.59 -1.11 14.65
N TYR A 140 -1.24 -1.09 13.49
CA TYR A 140 -1.01 -0.10 12.43
C TYR A 140 -2.13 0.95 12.33
N ALA A 141 -3.02 1.02 13.31
CA ALA A 141 -4.16 1.95 13.31
C ALA A 141 -3.74 3.44 13.35
N ASP A 142 -2.52 3.75 13.78
CA ASP A 142 -1.93 5.09 13.77
C ASP A 142 -1.53 5.56 12.36
N VAL A 143 -1.29 4.64 11.43
CA VAL A 143 -0.81 4.94 10.07
C VAL A 143 -1.76 4.48 8.96
N ILE A 144 -2.64 3.50 9.20
CA ILE A 144 -3.59 2.97 8.20
C ILE A 144 -5.02 3.31 8.58
N ASN A 145 -5.63 4.18 7.77
CA ASN A 145 -7.02 4.57 7.89
C ASN A 145 -7.84 3.81 6.83
N SER A 146 -8.78 2.97 7.30
CA SER A 146 -9.73 2.28 6.43
C SER A 146 -11.03 3.07 6.35
N VAL A 147 -11.45 3.44 5.14
CA VAL A 147 -12.70 4.17 4.90
C VAL A 147 -13.67 3.22 4.21
N VAL A 148 -14.80 2.96 4.85
CA VAL A 148 -15.86 2.10 4.32
C VAL A 148 -17.15 2.91 4.28
N LEU A 149 -17.76 3.02 3.10
CA LEU A 149 -19.05 3.67 2.97
C LEU A 149 -20.11 2.78 3.61
N GLN A 150 -20.74 3.28 4.67
CA GLN A 150 -21.92 2.65 5.24
C GLN A 150 -23.14 3.19 4.48
N ASN A 151 -23.87 2.31 3.78
CA ASN A 151 -25.17 2.70 3.24
C ASN A 151 -26.08 3.02 4.42
N LEU A 152 -26.59 4.25 4.47
CA LEU A 152 -27.73 4.59 5.31
C LEU A 152 -28.93 3.83 4.74
N VAL A 153 -29.42 2.86 5.52
CA VAL A 153 -30.72 2.20 5.29
C VAL A 153 -31.82 3.15 5.76
#